data_AF-A0A328KRT9-F1
#
_entry.id   AF-A0A328KRT9-F1
#
_cell.length_a   1.000
_cell.length_b   1.000
_cell.length_c   1.000
_cell.angle_alpha   90.00
_cell.angle_beta   90.00
_cell.angle_gamma   90.00
#
_symmetry.space_group_name_H-M   'P 1'
#
loop_
_entity.id
_entity.type
_entity.pdbx_description
1 polymer ?
#
loop_
_entity_poly.entity_id
_entity_poly.type
_entity_poly.pdbx_seq_one_letter_code
_entity_poly.pdbx_strand_id
1 'polypeptide(L)'
;FIFSRLEAMGIATTIKAAKKEVESGTPVVWDILEEVIKEHPVMLNRAPTLHRLGIQAFEPILIEGKAIQLHPLVCAAFNADFDGDQMAVHVPLSVEAQM
;
A
#
# COMPACT_ATOMS: atom_id res chain seq x y z
N PHE A 1 9.18 4.59 5.23
CA PHE A 1 8.13 5.19 6.08
C PHE A 1 8.17 4.66 7.51
N ILE A 2 7.80 3.40 7.77
CA ILE A 2 7.70 2.84 9.14
C ILE A 2 8.99 2.97 9.94
N PHE A 3 10.16 2.63 9.37
CA PHE A 3 11.44 2.72 10.10
C PHE A 3 11.75 4.14 10.59
N SER A 4 11.45 5.15 9.78
CA SER A 4 11.66 6.56 10.14
C SER A 4 10.74 6.98 11.30
N ARG A 5 9.50 6.45 11.35
CA ARG A 5 8.58 6.68 12.48
C ARG A 5 9.05 5.97 13.75
N LEU A 6 9.49 4.72 13.65
CA LEU A 6 10.07 3.96 14.78
C LEU A 6 11.29 4.67 15.38
N GLU A 7 12.14 5.25 14.54
CA GLU A 7 13.29 6.05 14.97
C GLU A 7 12.85 7.37 15.62
N ALA A 8 11.94 8.11 14.99
CA ALA A 8 11.41 9.36 15.53
C ALA A 8 10.70 9.19 16.90
N MET A 9 10.07 8.05 17.13
CA MET A 9 9.42 7.69 18.40
C MET A 9 10.41 7.14 19.45
N GLY A 10 11.69 6.96 19.10
CA GLY A 10 12.71 6.40 19.99
C GLY A 10 12.56 4.90 20.27
N ILE A 11 11.70 4.20 19.53
CA ILE A 11 11.44 2.75 19.68
C ILE A 11 12.61 1.96 19.10
N ALA A 12 13.21 2.43 18.01
CA ALA A 12 14.38 1.83 17.40
C ALA A 12 15.48 2.85 17.18
N THR A 13 16.66 2.63 17.76
CA THR A 13 17.82 3.53 17.64
C THR A 13 18.71 3.22 16.44
N THR A 14 18.44 2.13 15.72
CA THR A 14 19.20 1.73 14.52
C THR A 14 18.26 1.13 13.47
N ILE A 15 18.66 1.19 12.21
CA ILE A 15 17.93 0.54 11.10
C ILE A 15 17.75 -0.96 11.34
N LYS A 16 18.76 -1.63 11.93
CA LYS A 16 18.70 -3.06 12.24
C LYS A 16 17.65 -3.36 13.32
N ALA A 17 17.56 -2.53 14.35
CA ALA A 17 16.53 -2.66 15.38
C ALA A 17 15.13 -2.41 14.79
N ALA A 18 14.96 -1.35 13.98
CA ALA A 18 13.69 -1.03 13.34
C ALA A 18 13.21 -2.17 12.42
N LYS A 19 14.11 -2.75 11.64
CA LYS A 19 13.83 -3.91 10.80
C LYS A 19 13.35 -5.10 11.62
N LYS A 20 14.01 -5.40 12.75
CA LYS A 20 13.61 -6.49 13.65
C LYS A 20 12.22 -6.26 14.23
N GLU A 21 11.88 -5.03 14.62
CA GLU A 21 10.53 -4.69 15.13
C GLU A 21 9.46 -4.97 14.08
N VAL A 22 9.67 -4.52 12.83
CA VAL A 22 8.73 -4.76 11.73
C VAL A 22 8.60 -6.25 11.39
N GLU A 23 9.71 -6.99 11.31
CA GLU A 23 9.69 -8.44 11.08
C GLU A 23 8.99 -9.21 12.22
N SER A 24 9.04 -8.68 13.44
CA SER A 24 8.37 -9.28 14.61
C SER A 24 6.87 -8.97 14.66
N GLY A 25 6.39 -8.03 13.84
CA GLY A 25 4.98 -7.66 13.75
C GLY A 25 4.40 -7.10 15.05
N THR A 26 5.20 -6.33 15.82
CA THR A 26 4.75 -5.76 17.10
C THR A 26 3.57 -4.82 16.90
N PRO A 27 2.63 -4.70 17.86
CA PRO A 27 1.41 -3.89 17.71
C PRO A 27 1.67 -2.45 17.24
N VAL A 28 2.73 -1.84 17.73
CA VAL A 28 3.12 -0.46 17.37
C VAL A 28 3.44 -0.29 15.88
N VAL A 29 3.89 -1.34 15.19
CA VAL A 29 4.15 -1.31 13.75
C VAL A 29 2.84 -1.13 12.97
N TRP A 30 1.76 -1.74 13.45
CA TRP A 30 0.43 -1.63 12.84
C TRP A 30 -0.18 -0.25 13.06
N ASP A 31 -0.04 0.30 14.27
CA ASP A 31 -0.46 1.68 14.58
C ASP A 31 0.27 2.70 13.67
N ILE A 32 1.59 2.53 13.51
CA ILE A 32 2.41 3.36 12.62
C ILE A 32 1.99 3.17 11.16
N LEU A 33 1.73 1.94 10.73
CA LEU A 33 1.31 1.66 9.35
C LEU A 33 -0.02 2.36 9.05
N GLU A 34 -1.00 2.28 9.95
CA GLU A 34 -2.29 2.95 9.80
C GLU A 34 -2.14 4.48 9.67
N GLU A 35 -1.21 5.09 10.40
CA GLU A 35 -0.94 6.51 10.27
C GLU A 35 -0.23 6.86 8.94
N VAL A 36 0.77 6.07 8.55
CA VAL A 36 1.62 6.32 7.37
C VAL A 36 0.84 6.26 6.07
N ILE A 37 -0.19 5.43 5.98
CA ILE A 37 -0.95 5.23 4.73
C ILE A 37 -2.02 6.30 4.48
N LYS A 38 -2.35 7.12 5.49
CA LYS A 38 -3.35 8.19 5.35
C LYS A 38 -2.90 9.19 4.30
N GLU A 39 -3.80 9.55 3.39
CA GLU A 39 -3.52 10.50 2.31
C GLU A 39 -2.31 10.10 1.44
N HIS A 40 -1.91 8.82 1.45
CA HIS A 40 -0.78 8.31 0.68
C HIS A 40 -1.29 7.31 -0.39
N PRO A 41 -1.62 7.81 -1.59
CA PRO A 41 -2.26 6.98 -2.61
C PRO A 41 -1.33 5.88 -3.12
N VAL A 42 -1.91 4.74 -3.49
CA VAL A 42 -1.24 3.64 -4.18
C VAL A 42 -1.84 3.46 -5.57
N MET A 43 -1.05 3.00 -6.54
CA MET A 43 -1.56 2.71 -7.88
C MET A 43 -1.83 1.22 -8.05
N LEU A 44 -3.05 0.88 -8.47
CA LEU A 44 -3.41 -0.47 -8.88
C LEU A 44 -3.30 -0.61 -10.39
N ASN A 45 -2.79 -1.74 -10.84
CA ASN A 45 -2.67 -2.10 -12.26
C ASN A 45 -3.06 -3.56 -12.49
N ARG A 46 -3.81 -3.83 -13.56
CA ARG A 46 -4.08 -5.18 -14.07
C ARG A 46 -3.51 -5.32 -15.47
N ALA A 47 -2.70 -6.36 -15.69
CA ALA A 47 -2.13 -6.66 -17.00
C ALA A 47 -3.11 -7.49 -17.86
N PRO A 48 -3.15 -7.29 -19.19
CA PRO A 48 -2.45 -6.27 -19.96
C PRO A 48 -3.09 -4.88 -19.86
N THR A 49 -2.27 -3.83 -19.82
CA THR A 49 -2.75 -2.43 -19.75
C THR A 49 -3.02 -1.88 -21.17
N LEU A 50 -4.29 -1.81 -21.57
CA LEU A 50 -4.68 -1.39 -22.93
C LEU A 50 -4.86 0.12 -23.09
N HIS A 51 -5.12 0.82 -21.98
CA HIS A 51 -5.38 2.25 -21.96
C HIS A 51 -5.09 2.83 -20.57
N ARG A 52 -5.05 4.16 -20.46
CA ARG A 52 -4.71 4.87 -19.22
C ARG A 52 -5.51 4.44 -18.00
N LEU A 53 -6.80 4.10 -18.15
CA LEU A 53 -7.65 3.69 -17.02
C LEU A 53 -7.33 2.28 -16.48
N GLY A 54 -6.40 1.55 -17.11
CA GLY A 54 -5.89 0.27 -16.61
C GLY A 54 -4.85 0.44 -15.48
N ILE A 55 -4.49 1.69 -15.15
CA ILE A 55 -3.75 2.05 -13.95
C ILE A 55 -4.51 3.20 -13.27
N GLN A 56 -4.87 3.04 -12.01
CA GLN A 56 -5.56 4.09 -11.25
C GLN A 56 -5.02 4.17 -9.82
N ALA A 57 -5.05 5.38 -9.26
CA ALA A 57 -4.67 5.63 -7.88
C ALA A 57 -5.86 5.45 -6.93
N PHE A 58 -5.61 4.91 -5.75
CA PHE A 58 -6.58 4.72 -4.68
C PHE A 58 -5.95 5.05 -3.34
N GLU A 59 -6.75 5.52 -2.39
CA GLU A 59 -6.34 5.58 -1.00
C GLU A 59 -6.43 4.17 -0.39
N PRO A 60 -5.33 3.60 0.13
CA PRO A 60 -5.35 2.26 0.69
C PRO A 60 -6.06 2.25 2.05
N ILE A 61 -6.84 1.19 2.29
CA ILE A 61 -7.46 0.91 3.59
C ILE A 61 -6.93 -0.43 4.09
N LEU A 62 -6.46 -0.48 5.33
CA LEU A 62 -6.05 -1.74 5.95
C LEU A 62 -7.26 -2.65 6.13
N ILE A 63 -7.13 -3.88 5.67
CA ILE A 63 -8.12 -4.93 5.83
C ILE A 63 -7.42 -6.19 6.33
N GLU A 64 -8.20 -7.07 6.95
CA GLU A 64 -7.76 -8.43 7.24
C GLU A 64 -7.74 -9.28 5.95
N GLY A 65 -6.86 -10.28 5.91
CA GLY A 65 -6.75 -11.21 4.80
C GLY A 65 -5.59 -10.91 3.84
N LYS A 66 -5.59 -11.56 2.68
CA LYS A 66 -4.49 -11.53 1.70
C LYS A 66 -4.91 -11.13 0.28
N ALA A 67 -6.18 -10.81 0.09
CA ALA A 67 -6.73 -10.42 -1.22
C ALA A 67 -6.93 -8.89 -1.27
N ILE A 68 -6.67 -8.30 -2.43
CA ILE A 68 -6.95 -6.88 -2.67
C ILE A 68 -8.47 -6.73 -2.87
N GLN A 69 -9.09 -5.81 -2.14
CA GLN A 69 -10.46 -5.40 -2.40
C GLN A 69 -10.47 -4.28 -3.44
N LEU A 70 -11.25 -4.46 -4.51
CA LEU A 70 -11.40 -3.49 -5.59
C LEU A 70 -12.85 -3.00 -5.66
N HIS A 71 -13.03 -1.70 -5.84
CA HIS A 71 -14.37 -1.14 -5.99
C HIS A 71 -15.06 -1.67 -7.27
N PRO A 72 -16.30 -2.18 -7.22
CA PRO A 72 -16.94 -2.80 -8.39
C PRO A 72 -17.08 -1.88 -9.63
N LEU A 73 -17.23 -0.57 -9.42
CA LEU A 73 -17.36 0.39 -10.52
C LEU A 73 -16.09 0.59 -11.35
N VAL A 74 -14.91 0.22 -10.84
CA VAL A 74 -13.67 0.34 -11.61
C VAL A 74 -13.30 -0.96 -12.36
N CYS A 75 -13.99 -2.08 -12.09
CA CYS A 75 -13.72 -3.37 -12.73
C CYS A 75 -13.78 -3.28 -14.27
N ALA A 76 -14.75 -2.56 -14.82
CA ALA A 76 -14.88 -2.38 -16.26
C ALA A 76 -13.67 -1.68 -16.89
N ALA A 77 -13.08 -0.70 -16.19
CA ALA A 77 -11.88 -0.01 -16.65
C ALA A 77 -10.64 -0.92 -16.60
N PHE A 78 -10.52 -1.77 -15.60
CA PHE A 78 -9.42 -2.76 -15.54
C PHE A 78 -9.68 -4.00 -16.41
N ASN A 79 -10.88 -4.12 -16.98
CA ASN A 79 -11.40 -5.36 -17.57
C ASN A 79 -11.23 -6.56 -16.62
N ALA A 80 -11.42 -6.33 -15.32
CA ALA A 80 -11.18 -7.30 -14.26
C ALA A 80 -12.46 -8.04 -13.89
N ASP A 81 -12.33 -9.33 -13.63
CA ASP A 81 -13.31 -10.13 -12.93
C ASP A 81 -12.70 -10.67 -11.61
N PHE A 82 -13.37 -11.63 -10.97
CA PHE A 82 -12.97 -12.15 -9.67
C PHE A 82 -12.85 -13.68 -9.67
N ASP A 83 -12.46 -14.27 -10.81
CA ASP A 83 -12.32 -15.72 -10.96
C ASP A 83 -10.89 -16.25 -10.67
N GLY A 84 -9.95 -15.34 -10.36
CA GLY A 84 -8.53 -15.66 -10.15
C GLY A 84 -7.57 -14.55 -10.59
N ASP A 85 -8.09 -13.47 -11.17
CA ASP A 85 -7.34 -12.28 -11.57
C ASP A 85 -6.41 -11.75 -10.46
N GLN A 86 -5.23 -11.28 -10.89
CA GLN A 86 -4.22 -10.66 -10.02
C GLN A 86 -3.99 -9.20 -10.43
N MET A 87 -3.65 -8.37 -9.44
CA MET A 87 -3.31 -6.96 -9.65
C MET A 87 -1.98 -6.62 -8.99
N ALA A 88 -1.21 -5.76 -9.64
CA ALA A 88 0.00 -5.16 -9.09
C ALA A 88 -0.34 -3.88 -8.32
N VAL A 89 0.42 -3.63 -7.25
CA VAL A 89 0.34 -2.40 -6.45
C VAL A 89 1.67 -1.67 -6.55
N HIS A 90 1.63 -0.37 -6.87
CA HIS A 90 2.81 0.49 -6.91
C HIS A 90 2.65 1.62 -5.89
N VAL A 91 3.73 1.94 -5.18
CA VAL A 91 3.76 3.01 -4.16
C VAL A 91 4.59 4.18 -4.68
N PRO A 92 3.99 5.35 -4.95
CA PRO A 92 4.73 6.55 -5.33
C PRO A 92 5.55 7.09 -4.15
N LEU A 93 6.79 7.53 -4.40
CA LEU A 93 7.71 7.94 -3.33
C LEU A 93 7.96 9.45 -3.28
N SER A 94 8.14 10.11 -4.44
CA SER A 94 8.36 11.56 -4.45
C SER A 94 7.05 12.31 -4.22
N VAL A 95 7.15 13.59 -3.86
CA VAL A 95 5.96 14.43 -3.65
C VAL A 95 5.22 14.63 -4.97
N GLU A 96 5.94 14.83 -6.06
CA GLU A 96 5.38 15.01 -7.40
C GLU A 96 4.63 13.76 -7.91
N ALA A 97 5.03 12.57 -7.46
CA ALA A 97 4.35 11.32 -7.83
C ALA A 97 3.10 11.05 -6.97
N GLN A 98 2.94 11.76 -5.84
CA GLN A 98 1.79 11.65 -4.94
C GLN A 98 0.73 12.73 -5.21
N MET A 99 1.09 13.80 -5.93
CA MET A 99 0.21 14.93 -6.29
C MET A 99 -0.65 14.68 -7.53
#